data_AF-A0A1Y3NGP3-F1
#
_entry.id   AF-A0A1Y3NGP3-F1
#
_cell.length_a   1.000
_cell.length_b   1.000
_cell.length_c   1.000
_cell.angle_alpha   90.00
_cell.angle_beta   90.00
_cell.angle_gamma   90.00
#
_symmetry.space_group_name_H-M   'P 1'
#
loop_
_entity.id
_entity.type
_entity.pdbx_description
1 polymer ?
#
loop_
_entity_poly.entity_id
_entity_poly.type
_entity_poly.pdbx_seq_one_letter_code
_entity_poly.pdbx_strand_id
1 'polypeptide(L)'
;IVKLLIKNGADVNKENNDDDTPLILSCREGYENTVNLLIKNGSDINKNNKDGDTPLIWACKNGNEKIVKLLIENGADVSKENENDDTPLIL
;
A
#
# COMPACT_ATOMS: atom_id res chain seq x y z
N ILE A 1 -5.27 16.08 -6.80
CA ILE A 1 -3.90 16.53 -6.44
C ILE A 1 -2.83 15.47 -6.75
N VAL A 2 -2.97 14.21 -6.29
CA VAL A 2 -1.95 13.15 -6.50
C VAL A 2 -1.53 12.99 -7.96
N LYS A 3 -2.49 12.90 -8.89
CA LYS A 3 -2.21 12.82 -10.34
C LYS A 3 -1.35 13.98 -10.87
N LEU A 4 -1.52 15.18 -10.33
CA LEU A 4 -0.74 16.35 -10.73
C LEU A 4 0.70 16.22 -10.24
N LEU A 5 0.90 15.76 -9.00
CA LEU A 5 2.24 15.57 -8.41
C LEU A 5 3.03 14.51 -9.19
N ILE A 6 2.43 13.35 -9.46
CA ILE A 6 3.07 12.27 -10.24
C ILE A 6 3.46 12.77 -11.64
N LYS A 7 2.56 13.51 -12.32
CA LYS A 7 2.85 14.12 -13.62
C LYS A 7 4.01 15.12 -13.62
N ASN A 8 4.34 15.70 -12.48
CA ASN A 8 5.46 16.62 -12.31
C ASN A 8 6.70 15.95 -11.68
N GLY A 9 6.78 14.61 -11.73
CA GLY A 9 7.97 13.87 -11.32
C GLY A 9 8.06 13.56 -9.84
N ALA A 10 6.94 13.63 -9.10
CA ALA A 10 6.93 13.11 -7.73
C ALA A 10 7.20 11.60 -7.73
N ASP A 11 8.13 11.18 -6.87
CA ASP A 11 8.47 9.77 -6.67
C ASP A 11 7.35 9.06 -5.91
N VAL A 12 6.72 8.08 -6.56
CA VAL A 12 5.60 7.29 -6.00
C VAL A 12 6.05 6.31 -4.90
N ASN A 13 7.35 6.04 -4.80
CA ASN A 13 7.95 5.15 -3.80
C ASN A 13 8.68 5.93 -2.71
N LYS A 14 8.53 7.26 -2.64
CA LYS A 14 9.19 8.07 -1.62
C LYS A 14 8.73 7.68 -0.22
N GLU A 15 9.66 7.35 0.64
CA GLU A 15 9.41 7.00 2.04
C GLU A 15 9.44 8.24 2.95
N ASN A 16 8.58 8.24 3.98
CA ASN A 16 8.68 9.15 5.12
C ASN A 16 9.65 8.59 6.18
N ASN A 17 9.68 9.18 7.39
CA ASN A 17 10.55 8.72 8.47
C ASN A 17 10.13 7.38 9.07
N ASP A 18 8.94 6.87 8.76
CA ASP A 18 8.40 5.60 9.25
C ASP A 18 8.44 4.53 8.14
N ASP A 19 9.16 4.81 7.05
CA ASP A 19 9.25 4.00 5.83
C ASP A 19 7.89 3.79 5.14
N ASP A 20 6.89 4.61 5.49
CA ASP A 20 5.60 4.61 4.80
C ASP A 20 5.76 5.23 3.40
N THR A 21 5.32 4.48 2.40
CA THR A 21 5.15 4.97 1.03
C THR A 21 3.77 5.62 0.86
N PRO A 22 3.56 6.43 -0.20
CA PRO A 22 2.23 6.90 -0.58
C PRO A 22 1.21 5.78 -0.72
N LEU A 23 1.63 4.58 -1.16
CA LEU A 23 0.75 3.43 -1.31
C LEU A 23 0.31 2.87 0.05
N ILE A 24 1.23 2.75 1.00
CA ILE A 24 0.93 2.31 2.38
C ILE A 24 -0.08 3.27 3.02
N LEU A 25 0.20 4.58 2.99
CA LEU A 25 -0.70 5.58 3.55
C LEU A 25 -2.07 5.58 2.87
N SER A 26 -2.12 5.42 1.54
CA SER A 26 -3.40 5.38 0.82
C SER A 26 -4.24 4.15 1.15
N CYS A 27 -3.59 3.00 1.43
CA CYS A 27 -4.29 1.80 1.89
C CYS A 27 -4.77 1.95 3.33
N ARG A 28 -3.93 2.55 4.21
CA ARG A 28 -4.29 2.86 5.60
C ARG A 28 -5.50 3.79 5.70
N GLU A 29 -5.58 4.81 4.85
CA GLU A 29 -6.68 5.80 4.89
C GLU A 29 -7.85 5.42 3.97
N GLY A 30 -7.79 4.30 3.25
CA GLY A 30 -8.89 3.81 2.40
C GLY A 30 -9.09 4.57 1.07
N TYR A 31 -8.07 5.24 0.55
CA TYR A 31 -8.16 6.05 -0.68
C TYR A 31 -8.04 5.21 -1.96
N GLU A 32 -9.09 4.44 -2.28
CA GLU A 32 -9.14 3.51 -3.43
C GLU A 32 -8.64 4.11 -4.76
N ASN A 33 -9.12 5.30 -5.13
CA ASN A 33 -8.70 5.98 -6.37
C ASN A 33 -7.20 6.32 -6.37
N THR A 34 -6.65 6.68 -5.22
CA THR A 34 -5.23 6.98 -5.05
C THR A 34 -4.40 5.70 -5.12
N VAL A 35 -4.83 4.62 -4.47
CA VAL A 35 -4.20 3.29 -4.57
C VAL A 35 -4.08 2.85 -6.03
N ASN A 36 -5.19 2.87 -6.78
CA ASN A 36 -5.20 2.48 -8.20
C ASN A 36 -4.25 3.36 -9.04
N LEU A 37 -4.22 4.66 -8.77
CA LEU A 37 -3.31 5.57 -9.47
C LEU A 37 -1.84 5.27 -9.16
N LEU A 38 -1.51 5.01 -7.90
CA LEU A 38 -0.15 4.73 -7.45
C LEU A 38 0.38 3.40 -8.03
N ILE A 39 -0.42 2.33 -7.99
CA ILE A 39 -0.08 1.03 -8.60
C ILE A 39 0.21 1.19 -10.09
N LYS A 40 -0.65 1.91 -10.83
CA LYS A 40 -0.46 2.16 -12.28
C LYS A 40 0.80 2.96 -12.62
N ASN A 41 1.39 3.65 -11.65
CA ASN A 41 2.61 4.45 -11.84
C ASN A 41 3.85 3.77 -11.22
N GLY A 42 3.79 2.47 -10.94
CA GLY A 42 4.96 1.68 -10.54
C GLY A 42 5.29 1.77 -9.06
N SER A 43 4.27 1.91 -8.19
CA SER A 43 4.49 1.76 -6.75
C SER A 43 4.87 0.31 -6.42
N ASP A 44 5.81 0.13 -5.50
CA ASP A 44 6.16 -1.18 -4.96
C ASP A 44 5.02 -1.68 -4.06
N ILE A 45 4.27 -2.65 -4.58
CA ILE A 45 3.07 -3.20 -3.93
C ILE A 45 3.38 -4.00 -2.67
N ASN A 46 4.62 -4.48 -2.54
CA ASN A 46 5.06 -5.37 -1.45
C ASN A 46 6.06 -4.70 -0.51
N LYS A 47 6.26 -3.38 -0.61
CA LYS A 47 7.07 -2.61 0.32
C LYS A 47 6.50 -2.70 1.73
N ASN A 48 7.37 -2.86 2.71
CA ASN A 48 7.04 -2.76 4.13
C ASN A 48 7.47 -1.41 4.70
N ASN A 49 6.69 -0.91 5.66
CA ASN A 49 7.12 0.18 6.52
C ASN A 49 7.96 -0.36 7.69
N LYS A 50 8.30 0.51 8.65
CA LYS A 50 9.11 0.13 9.82
C LYS A 50 8.49 -0.93 10.72
N ASP A 51 7.16 -1.06 10.75
CA ASP A 51 6.48 -2.08 11.54
C ASP A 51 6.37 -3.42 10.76
N GLY A 52 6.96 -3.50 9.57
CA GLY A 52 6.84 -4.63 8.66
C GLY A 52 5.51 -4.65 7.88
N ASP A 53 4.60 -3.70 8.14
CA ASP A 53 3.28 -3.68 7.51
C ASP A 53 3.39 -3.34 6.02
N THR A 54 2.75 -4.16 5.19
CA THR A 54 2.61 -3.94 3.75
C THR A 54 1.33 -3.14 3.43
N PRO A 55 1.17 -2.60 2.20
CA PRO A 55 -0.10 -2.05 1.76
C PRO A 55 -1.29 -2.99 1.96
N LEU A 56 -1.09 -4.30 1.75
CA LEU A 56 -2.15 -5.31 1.89
C LEU A 56 -2.53 -5.52 3.36
N ILE A 57 -1.56 -5.55 4.27
CA ILE A 57 -1.79 -5.61 5.71
C ILE A 57 -2.65 -4.43 6.18
N TRP A 58 -2.31 -3.20 5.77
CA TRP A 58 -3.12 -2.02 6.12
C TRP A 58 -4.52 -2.05 5.50
N ALA A 59 -4.68 -2.57 4.29
CA ALA A 59 -5.98 -2.71 3.66
C ALA A 59 -6.88 -3.71 4.40
N CYS A 60 -6.30 -4.83 4.88
CA CYS A 60 -7.00 -5.83 5.69
C CYS A 60 -7.38 -5.28 7.08
N LYS A 61 -6.46 -4.65 7.81
CA LYS A 61 -6.72 -4.02 9.12
C LYS A 61 -7.90 -3.04 9.09
N ASN A 62 -8.11 -2.37 7.96
CA ASN A 62 -9.22 -1.43 7.76
C ASN A 62 -10.49 -2.04 7.16
N GLY A 63 -10.49 -3.34 6.81
CA GLY A 63 -11.62 -4.02 6.20
C GLY A 63 -12.02 -3.50 4.81
N ASN A 64 -11.10 -2.85 4.08
CA ASN A 64 -11.42 -2.27 2.78
C ASN A 64 -11.30 -3.30 1.65
N GLU A 65 -12.35 -4.10 1.46
CA GLU A 65 -12.41 -5.20 0.48
C GLU A 65 -12.01 -4.79 -0.94
N LYS A 66 -12.35 -3.56 -1.37
CA LYS A 66 -12.02 -3.09 -2.72
C LYS A 66 -10.52 -2.86 -2.89
N ILE A 67 -9.87 -2.28 -1.89
CA ILE A 67 -8.41 -2.09 -1.92
C ILE A 67 -7.70 -3.43 -1.79
N VAL A 68 -8.17 -4.32 -0.91
CA VAL A 68 -7.63 -5.69 -0.78
C VAL A 68 -7.66 -6.41 -2.13
N LYS A 69 -8.82 -6.43 -2.79
CA LYS A 69 -8.97 -7.05 -4.11
C LYS A 69 -8.04 -6.42 -5.15
N LEU A 70 -7.99 -5.09 -5.20
CA LEU A 70 -7.12 -4.36 -6.13
C LEU A 70 -5.63 -4.71 -5.92
N LEU A 71 -5.18 -4.81 -4.68
CA LEU A 71 -3.79 -5.16 -4.36
C LEU A 71 -3.46 -6.60 -4.78
N ILE A 72 -4.33 -7.56 -4.44
CA ILE A 72 -4.14 -8.98 -4.81
C ILE A 72 -4.11 -9.16 -6.33
N GLU A 73 -5.03 -8.51 -7.06
CA GLU A 73 -5.07 -8.55 -8.54
C GLU A 73 -3.80 -7.97 -9.19
N ASN A 74 -3.05 -7.12 -8.48
CA ASN A 74 -1.80 -6.53 -8.95
C ASN A 74 -0.54 -7.19 -8.33
N GLY A 75 -0.69 -8.36 -7.70
CA GLY A 75 0.45 -9.17 -7.25
C GLY A 75 0.97 -8.87 -5.84
N ALA A 76 0.12 -8.34 -4.96
CA ALA A 76 0.45 -8.28 -3.54
C ALA A 76 0.66 -9.69 -2.96
N ASP A 77 1.70 -9.86 -2.16
CA ASP A 77 2.01 -11.11 -1.49
C ASP A 77 1.08 -11.32 -0.29
N VAL A 78 0.15 -12.26 -0.44
CA VAL A 78 -0.86 -12.61 0.57
C VAL A 78 -0.28 -13.37 1.77
N SER A 79 0.99 -13.78 1.69
CA SER A 79 1.69 -14.54 2.73
C SER A 79 2.77 -13.74 3.47
N LYS A 80 3.00 -12.48 3.09
CA LYS A 80 4.04 -11.65 3.69
C LYS A 80 3.67 -11.24 5.11
N GLU A 81 4.56 -11.52 6.05
CA GLU A 81 4.42 -11.22 7.48
C GLU A 81 4.96 -9.82 7.80
N ASN A 82 4.36 -9.15 8.80
CA ASN A 82 4.92 -7.95 9.43
C ASN A 82 5.89 -8.33 10.57
N GLU A 83 6.38 -7.36 11.34
CA GLU A 83 7.30 -7.61 12.46
C GLU A 83 6.67 -8.36 13.65
N ASN A 84 5.34 -8.50 13.69
CA ASN A 84 4.62 -9.28 14.70
C ASN A 84 4.26 -10.70 14.22
N ASP A 85 4.85 -11.15 13.11
CA ASP A 85 4.51 -12.41 12.43
C ASP A 85 3.05 -12.46 11.90
N ASP A 86 2.39 -11.31 11.76
CA ASP A 86 1.02 -11.25 11.24
C ASP A 86 1.02 -11.28 9.72
N THR A 87 0.26 -12.22 9.15
CA THR A 87 -0.09 -12.22 7.71
C THR A 87 -1.38 -11.43 7.46
N PRO A 88 -1.63 -10.97 6.22
CA PRO A 88 -2.90 -10.33 5.85
C PRO A 88 -4.17 -11.08 6.23
N LEU A 89 -4.11 -12.41 6.38
CA LEU A 89 -5.27 -13.26 6.66
C LEU A 89 -5.71 -13.25 8.12
N ILE A 90 -4.82 -12.93 9.06
CA ILE A 90 -5.10 -13.05 10.51
C ILE A 90 -5.40 -11.71 11.20
N LEU A 91 -5.46 -10.63 10.42
CA LEU A 91 -5.67 -9.25 10.86
C LEU A 91 -7.14 -8.82 10.89
#